data_AF-A0A3B8WYC0-F1
#
_entry.id   AF-A0A3B8WYC0-F1
#
_cell.length_a   1.000
_cell.length_b   1.000
_cell.length_c   1.000
_cell.angle_alpha   90.00
_cell.angle_beta   90.00
_cell.angle_gamma   90.00
#
_symmetry.space_group_name_H-M   'P 1'
#
loop_
_entity.id
_entity.type
_entity.pdbx_description
1 polymer ?
#
loop_
_entity_poly.entity_id
_entity_poly.type
_entity_poly.pdbx_seq_one_letter_code
_entity_poly.pdbx_strand_id
1 'polypeptide(L)' 'KNRPKGFEPKPPTQVAVLGAGLMGSGIAHACVTRGLPTLLLDTTDEAAERGKAGVQKML' A
#
# COMPACT_ATOMS: atom_id res chain seq x y z
N LYS A 1 23.19 -2.87 0.68
CA LYS A 1 23.16 -3.52 2.02
C LYS A 1 23.09 -2.41 3.08
N ASN A 2 21.95 -1.72 3.23
CA ASN A 2 21.87 -0.46 3.99
C ASN A 2 21.09 -0.59 5.31
N ARG A 3 20.74 -1.81 5.72
CA ARG A 3 20.02 -2.05 6.98
C ARG A 3 21.04 -2.08 8.14
N PRO A 4 20.80 -1.34 9.25
CA PRO A 4 21.64 -1.39 10.44
C PRO A 4 21.81 -2.82 10.96
N LYS A 5 23.02 -3.14 11.45
CA LYS A 5 23.34 -4.45 12.06
C LYS A 5 22.85 -4.49 13.50
N GLY A 6 22.54 -5.69 14.02
CA GLY A 6 22.13 -5.89 15.41
C GLY A 6 20.64 -5.73 15.68
N PHE A 7 19.82 -5.50 14.64
CA PHE A 7 18.36 -5.44 14.74
C PHE A 7 17.73 -6.56 13.91
N GLU A 8 16.86 -7.34 14.53
CA GLU A 8 16.10 -8.39 13.84
C GLU A 8 15.15 -7.78 12.79
N PRO A 9 15.02 -8.37 11.60
CA PRO A 9 14.03 -7.94 10.62
C PRO A 9 12.61 -8.03 11.20
N LYS A 10 11.91 -6.90 11.26
CA LYS A 10 10.50 -6.86 11.65
C LYS A 10 9.63 -6.70 10.40
N PRO A 11 8.99 -7.77 9.90
CA PRO A 11 8.08 -7.66 8.77
C PRO A 11 6.85 -6.81 9.16
N PRO A 12 6.32 -5.99 8.23
CA PRO A 12 5.09 -5.25 8.49
C PRO A 12 3.90 -6.21 8.58
N THR A 13 3.03 -5.98 9.55
CA THR A 13 1.76 -6.71 9.69
C THR A 13 0.62 -6.06 8.91
N GLN A 14 0.76 -4.76 8.63
CA GLN A 14 -0.21 -3.95 7.89
C GLN A 14 0.51 -2.76 7.26
N VAL A 15 0.01 -2.28 6.12
CA VAL A 15 0.53 -1.12 5.39
C VAL A 15 -0.59 -0.10 5.21
N ALA A 16 -0.30 1.18 5.40
CA ALA A 16 -1.19 2.28 5.05
C ALA A 16 -0.52 3.11 3.94
N VAL A 17 -1.25 3.35 2.86
CA VAL A 17 -0.81 4.18 1.74
C VAL A 17 -1.59 5.48 1.76
N LEU A 18 -0.88 6.60 1.86
CA LEU A 18 -1.44 7.94 1.89
C LEU A 18 -1.39 8.54 0.48
N GLY A 19 -2.56 8.83 -0.08
CA GLY A 19 -2.77 9.22 -1.46
C GLY A 19 -3.18 8.02 -2.33
N ALA A 20 -4.29 8.16 -3.04
CA ALA A 20 -4.93 7.16 -3.89
C ALA A 20 -4.78 7.47 -5.40
N GLY A 21 -3.81 8.30 -5.76
CA GLY A 21 -3.42 8.56 -7.15
C GLY A 21 -2.73 7.36 -7.82
N LEU A 22 -2.11 7.59 -9.00
CA LEU A 22 -1.44 6.54 -9.78
C LEU A 22 -0.37 5.78 -8.98
N MET A 23 0.51 6.51 -8.29
CA MET A 23 1.57 5.90 -7.48
C MET A 23 1.03 5.20 -6.24
N GLY A 24 0.09 5.82 -5.53
CA GLY A 24 -0.52 5.23 -4.33
C GLY A 24 -1.24 3.92 -4.63
N SER A 25 -2.01 3.90 -5.71
CA SER A 25 -2.65 2.67 -6.21
C SER A 25 -1.63 1.61 -6.61
N GLY A 26 -0.54 1.99 -7.27
CA GLY A 26 0.54 1.05 -7.63
C GLY A 26 1.25 0.45 -6.40
N ILE A 27 1.55 1.26 -5.40
CA ILE A 27 2.14 0.80 -4.13
C ILE A 27 1.16 -0.13 -3.40
N ALA A 28 -0.11 0.26 -3.31
CA ALA A 28 -1.13 -0.57 -2.67
C ALA A 28 -1.29 -1.93 -3.36
N HIS A 29 -1.32 -1.96 -4.70
CA HIS A 29 -1.34 -3.20 -5.47
C HIS A 29 -0.10 -4.07 -5.18
N ALA A 30 1.10 -3.49 -5.15
CA ALA A 30 2.32 -4.22 -4.83
C ALA A 30 2.34 -4.80 -3.40
N CYS A 31 1.68 -4.16 -2.44
CA CYS A 31 1.53 -4.67 -1.08
C CYS A 31 0.49 -5.79 -1.01
N VAL A 32 -0.69 -5.59 -1.61
CA VAL A 32 -1.80 -6.57 -1.59
C VAL A 32 -1.41 -7.86 -2.30
N THR A 33 -0.74 -7.78 -3.45
CA THR A 33 -0.25 -8.97 -4.18
C THR A 33 0.77 -9.80 -3.41
N ARG A 34 1.38 -9.24 -2.37
CA ARG A 34 2.28 -9.94 -1.44
C ARG A 34 1.58 -10.41 -0.16
N GLY A 35 0.25 -10.34 -0.12
CA GLY A 35 -0.56 -10.76 1.02
C GLY A 35 -0.50 -9.81 2.22
N LEU A 36 -0.02 -8.57 2.03
CA LEU A 36 0.02 -7.59 3.12
C LEU A 36 -1.35 -6.89 3.25
N PRO A 37 -1.97 -6.90 4.44
CA PRO A 37 -3.14 -6.09 4.72
C PRO A 37 -2.83 -4.62 4.43
N THR A 38 -3.60 -4.01 3.53
CA THR A 38 -3.29 -2.67 3.02
C THR A 38 -4.51 -1.76 3.11
N LEU A 39 -4.31 -0.60 3.72
CA LEU A 39 -5.27 0.51 3.75
C LEU A 39 -4.86 1.55 2.72
N LEU A 40 -5.82 2.06 1.94
CA LEU A 40 -5.63 3.17 1.01
C LEU A 40 -6.44 4.36 1.49
N LEU A 41 -5.77 5.47 1.80
CA LEU A 41 -6.39 6.69 2.32
C LEU A 41 -6.13 7.85 1.35
N ASP A 42 -7.14 8.67 1.11
CA ASP A 42 -7.01 9.96 0.44
C ASP A 42 -7.81 11.02 1.22
N THR A 43 -7.75 12.26 0.77
CA THR A 43 -8.45 13.42 1.35
C THR A 43 -9.97 13.36 1.21
N THR A 44 -10.49 12.61 0.24
CA THR A 44 -11.93 12.34 0.08
C THR A 44 -12.19 10.86 -0.15
N ASP A 45 -13.38 10.40 0.21
CA ASP A 45 -13.78 9.00 0.04
C ASP A 45 -13.83 8.61 -1.45
N GLU A 46 -14.27 9.53 -2.33
CA GLU A 46 -14.33 9.27 -3.77
C GLU A 46 -12.94 9.04 -4.38
N ALA A 47 -11.93 9.77 -3.90
CA ALA A 47 -10.55 9.59 -4.35
C ALA A 47 -9.99 8.25 -3.87
N ALA A 48 -10.24 7.89 -2.61
CA ALA A 48 -9.85 6.60 -2.04
C ALA A 48 -10.50 5.43 -2.80
N GLU A 49 -11.81 5.49 -3.05
CA GLU A 49 -12.53 4.45 -3.79
C GLU A 49 -12.08 4.35 -5.26
N ARG A 50 -11.76 5.48 -5.92
CA ARG A 50 -11.19 5.46 -7.27
C ARG A 50 -9.85 4.74 -7.32
N GLY A 51 -8.95 5.04 -6.38
CA GLY A 51 -7.66 4.36 -6.30
C GLY A 51 -7.81 2.87 -6.01
N LYS A 52 -8.72 2.52 -5.09
CA LYS A 52 -9.06 1.13 -4.75
C LYS A 52 -9.64 0.37 -5.95
N ALA A 53 -10.53 0.97 -6.73
CA ALA A 53 -11.01 0.38 -7.98
C ALA A 53 -9.87 0.16 -8.99
N GLY A 54 -8.93 1.11 -9.06
CA GLY A 54 -7.70 0.97 -9.84
C GLY A 54 -6.87 -0.24 -9.41
N VAL A 55 -6.68 -0.43 -8.10
CA VAL A 55 -5.99 -1.61 -7.53
C VAL A 55 -6.72 -2.89 -7.89
N GLN A 56 -8.04 -2.94 -7.70
CA GLN A 56 -8.86 -4.13 -7.96
C GLN A 56 -8.81 -4.56 -9.44
N LYS A 57 -8.72 -3.61 -10.37
CA LYS A 57 -8.58 -3.91 -11.80
C LYS A 57 -7.23 -4.56 -12.16
N MET A 58 -6.20 -4.36 -11.33
CA MET A 58 -4.86 -4.90 -11.53
C MET A 58 -4.63 -6.24 -10.83
N LEU A 59 -5.52 -6.65 -9.91
CA LEU A 59 -5.51 -7.96 -9.26
C LEU A 59 -5.97 -9.06 -10.22
#